data_AF-A0A2E0HYK1-F1
#
_entry.id   AF-A0A2E0HYK1-F1
#
_cell.length_a   1.000
_cell.length_b   1.000
_cell.length_c   1.000
_cell.angle_alpha   90.00
_cell.angle_beta   90.00
_cell.angle_gamma   90.00
#
_symmetry.space_group_name_H-M   'P 1'
#
loop_
_entity.id
_entity.type
_entity.pdbx_description
1 polymer ?
#
loop_
_entity_poly.entity_id
_entity_poly.type
_entity_poly.pdbx_seq_one_letter_code
_entity_poly.pdbx_strand_id
1 'polypeptide(L)' 'MKRPNRWRRSQRPGKFPLPHVILEDKKEVWIRCTSAITAMGITAMMERHYPGYKGHIASESYFEELKRSNQ' A
#
# COMPACT_ATOMS: atom_id res chain seq x y z
N MET A 1 5.99 39.22 -3.20
CA MET A 1 5.07 38.56 -2.26
C MET A 1 4.14 37.62 -3.04
N LYS A 2 4.42 36.30 -3.09
CA LYS A 2 3.55 35.28 -3.71
C LYS A 2 3.13 34.30 -2.62
N ARG A 3 1.83 34.10 -2.49
CA ARG A 3 1.15 33.45 -1.34
C ARG A 3 1.62 31.99 -1.19
N PRO A 4 2.19 31.57 -0.05
CA PRO A 4 2.53 30.18 0.18
C PRO A 4 1.30 29.48 0.76
N ASN A 5 0.55 28.75 -0.08
CA ASN A 5 -0.28 27.64 0.37
C ASN A 5 -0.74 26.79 -0.82
N ARG A 6 0.07 25.80 -1.17
CA ARG A 6 -0.39 24.64 -1.93
C ARG A 6 -0.47 23.49 -0.93
N TRP A 7 -1.64 23.38 -0.30
CA TRP A 7 -2.11 22.29 0.56
C TRP A 7 -1.19 21.08 0.62
N ARG A 8 -0.17 21.11 1.48
CA ARG A 8 0.46 19.89 1.96
C ARG A 8 -0.56 19.30 2.92
N ARG A 9 -1.52 18.53 2.40
CA ARG A 9 -2.40 17.72 3.25
C ARG A 9 -1.46 16.98 4.18
N SER A 10 -1.51 17.37 5.45
CA SER A 10 -0.88 16.65 6.55
C SER A 10 -1.51 15.27 6.53
N GLN A 11 -0.93 14.35 5.77
CA GLN A 11 -1.28 12.96 5.91
C GLN A 11 -0.69 12.58 7.25
N ARG A 12 -1.58 12.45 8.23
CA ARG A 12 -1.30 11.68 9.44
C ARG A 12 -0.57 10.40 8.98
N PRO A 13 0.51 9.96 9.66
CA PRO A 13 1.10 8.65 9.42
C PRO A 13 0.12 7.59 9.92
N GLY A 14 -0.97 7.42 9.19
CA GLY A 14 -2.05 6.51 9.49
C GLY A 14 -1.97 5.39 8.50
N LYS A 15 -1.83 4.16 9.04
CA LYS A 15 -1.97 2.84 8.42
C LYS A 15 -2.38 2.83 6.95
N PHE A 16 -1.65 2.06 6.15
CA PHE A 16 -1.94 1.83 4.74
C PHE A 16 -3.45 1.54 4.53
N PRO A 17 -4.12 2.27 3.63
CA PRO A 17 -5.59 2.34 3.60
C PRO A 17 -6.27 1.07 3.05
N LEU A 18 -5.50 0.12 2.52
CA LEU A 18 -6.00 -1.10 1.91
C LEU A 18 -5.63 -2.33 2.75
N PRO A 19 -6.42 -3.41 2.70
CA PRO A 19 -6.02 -4.68 3.28
C PRO A 19 -4.71 -5.15 2.65
N HIS A 20 -3.70 -5.39 3.49
CA HIS A 20 -2.37 -5.79 3.05
C HIS A 20 -1.73 -6.75 4.04
N VAL A 21 -0.78 -7.54 3.55
CA VAL A 21 0.14 -8.39 4.32
C VAL A 21 1.55 -7.90 4.04
N ILE A 22 2.37 -7.78 5.08
CA ILE A 22 3.76 -7.35 4.97
C ILE A 22 4.63 -8.59 5.16
N LEU A 23 5.49 -8.88 4.20
CA LEU A 23 6.54 -9.89 4.32
C LEU A 23 7.85 -9.15 4.59
N GLU A 24 8.21 -9.02 5.87
CA GLU A 24 9.39 -8.23 6.28
C GLU A 24 10.70 -8.81 5.74
N ASP A 25 10.84 -10.14 5.72
CA ASP A 25 12.02 -10.85 5.22
C ASP A 25 12.35 -10.51 3.77
N LYS A 26 11.30 -10.36 2.95
CA LYS A 26 11.42 -10.11 1.50
C LYS A 26 11.26 -8.64 1.14
N LYS A 27 10.90 -7.78 2.11
CA LYS A 27 10.48 -6.39 1.89
C LYS A 27 9.37 -6.27 0.84
N GLU A 28 8.38 -7.14 0.93
CA GLU A 28 7.21 -7.14 0.04
C GLU A 28 5.95 -6.75 0.80
N VAL A 29 5.06 -6.00 0.13
CA VAL A 29 3.72 -5.69 0.65
C VAL A 29 2.70 -6.21 -0.35
N TRP A 30 1.95 -7.21 0.07
CA TRP A 30 0.90 -7.84 -0.73
C TRP A 30 -0.44 -7.22 -0.41
N ILE A 31 -1.08 -6.61 -1.40
CA ILE A 31 -2.27 -5.78 -1.24
C ILE A 31 -3.44 -6.49 -1.89
N ARG A 32 -4.53 -6.69 -1.13
CA ARG A 32 -5.77 -7.20 -1.71
C ARG A 32 -6.40 -6.12 -2.57
N CYS A 33 -6.51 -6.40 -3.86
CA CYS A 33 -7.05 -5.44 -4.81
C CYS A 33 -8.33 -5.99 -5.43
N THR A 34 -9.40 -5.20 -5.40
CA THR A 34 -10.70 -5.56 -5.97
C THR A 34 -11.00 -4.85 -7.30
N SER A 35 -10.18 -3.88 -7.71
CA SER A 35 -10.43 -3.08 -8.93
C SER A 35 -9.15 -2.67 -9.66
N ALA A 36 -9.25 -2.50 -10.98
CA ALA A 36 -8.14 -2.06 -11.83
C ALA A 36 -7.66 -0.63 -11.49
N ILE A 37 -8.56 0.25 -11.02
CA ILE A 37 -8.21 1.62 -10.64
C ILE A 37 -7.28 1.62 -9.41
N THR A 38 -7.59 0.77 -8.43
CA THR A 38 -6.74 0.60 -7.25
C THR A 38 -5.36 0.07 -7.64
N ALA A 39 -5.29 -0.87 -8.59
CA ALA A 39 -4.03 -1.44 -9.08
C ALA A 39 -3.07 -0.38 -9.63
N MET A 40 -3.57 0.58 -10.41
CA MET A 40 -2.75 1.66 -10.98
C MET A 40 -2.18 2.59 -9.92
N GLY A 41 -2.89 2.78 -8.80
CA GLY A 41 -2.46 3.64 -7.69
C GLY A 41 -1.44 3.01 -6.74
N ILE A 42 -1.22 1.69 -6.81
CA ILE A 42 -0.40 0.97 -5.82
C ILE A 42 1.03 1.47 -5.80
N THR A 43 1.64 1.71 -6.95
CA THR A 43 3.03 2.20 -7.03
C THR A 43 3.22 3.50 -6.23
N ALA A 44 2.36 4.48 -6.48
CA ALA A 44 2.41 5.77 -5.77
C ALA A 44 2.07 5.64 -4.28
N MET A 45 1.21 4.69 -3.91
CA MET A 45 0.92 4.40 -2.49
C MET A 45 2.11 3.76 -1.78
N MET A 46 2.83 2.84 -2.45
CA MET A 46 4.00 2.16 -1.88
C MET A 46 5.14 3.12 -1.60
N GLU A 47 5.49 3.99 -2.56
CA GLU A 47 6.53 5.01 -2.35
C GLU A 47 6.25 5.91 -1.14
N ARG A 48 4.96 6.15 -0.88
CA ARG A 48 4.52 7.02 0.20
C ARG A 48 4.47 6.34 1.58
N HIS A 49 4.05 5.08 1.63
CA HIS A 49 3.78 4.38 2.89
C HIS A 49 4.86 3.36 3.27
N TYR A 50 5.50 2.73 2.29
CA TYR A 50 6.50 1.68 2.47
C TYR A 50 7.69 1.91 1.52
N PRO A 51 8.48 2.96 1.73
CA PRO A 51 9.61 3.27 0.86
C PRO A 51 10.63 2.11 0.88
N GLY A 52 11.03 1.64 -0.29
CA GLY A 52 11.96 0.53 -0.44
C GLY A 52 11.33 -0.87 -0.36
N TYR A 53 10.01 -0.96 -0.17
CA TYR A 53 9.27 -2.22 -0.30
C TYR A 53 8.66 -2.35 -1.68
N LYS A 54 8.51 -3.59 -2.13
CA LYS A 54 7.85 -3.90 -3.40
C LYS A 54 6.36 -4.18 -3.18
N GLY A 55 5.50 -3.42 -3.87
CA GLY A 55 4.06 -3.62 -3.84
C GLY A 55 3.62 -4.71 -4.80
N HIS A 56 2.85 -5.67 -4.29
CA HIS A 56 2.25 -6.74 -5.06
C HIS A 56 0.74 -6.71 -4.95
N ILE A 57 0.08 -7.15 -6.02
CA ILE A 57 -1.37 -7.25 -6.08
C ILE A 57 -1.75 -8.71 -5.87
N ALA A 58 -2.60 -8.95 -4.87
CA ALA A 58 -3.17 -10.26 -4.62
C ALA A 58 -4.66 -10.28 -5.02
N SER A 59 -5.08 -11.39 -5.62
CA SER A 59 -6.50 -11.75 -5.65
C SER A 59 -6.99 -12.05 -4.24
N GLU A 60 -8.31 -12.08 -4.05
CA GLU A 60 -8.90 -12.39 -2.75
C GLU A 60 -8.48 -13.77 -2.22
N SER A 61 -8.52 -14.80 -3.05
CA SER A 61 -8.11 -16.16 -2.67
C SER A 61 -6.65 -16.21 -2.21
N TYR A 62 -5.74 -15.63 -2.99
CA TYR A 62 -4.31 -15.62 -2.66
C TYR A 62 -4.00 -14.79 -1.42
N PHE A 63 -4.73 -13.70 -1.20
CA PHE A 63 -4.57 -12.87 -0.02
C PHE A 63 -4.96 -13.59 1.27
N GLU A 64 -6.02 -14.39 1.24
CA GLU A 64 -6.44 -15.19 2.39
C GLU A 64 -5.46 -16.35 2.68
N GLU A 65 -4.89 -16.98 1.66
CA GLU A 65 -3.80 -17.96 1.81
C GLU A 65 -2.55 -17.32 2.44
N LEU A 66 -2.17 -16.12 2.00
CA LEU A 66 -1.06 -15.36 2.58
C LEU A 66 -1.31 -15.05 4.05
N LYS A 67 -2.51 -14.60 4.41
CA LYS A 67 -2.86 -14.34 5.81
C LYS A 67 -2.74 -15.58 6.67
N ARG A 68 -3.29 -16.72 6.23
CA ARG A 68 -3.23 -17.98 6.98
C ARG A 68 -1.79 -18.47 7.17
N SER A 69 -0.92 -18.24 6.18
CA SER A 69 0.48 -18.66 6.24
C SER A 69 1.38 -17.72 7.06
N ASN A 70 0.95 -16.48 7.32
CA ASN A 70 1.67 -15.47 8.11
C ASN A 70 1.05 -15.28 9.51
N GLN A 71 0.24 -16.24 9.98
CA GLN A 71 -0.40 -16.24 11.29
C GLN A 71 0.32 -17.16 12.27
#